data_AF-A0A7R9QV93-F1
#
_entry.id   AF-A0A7R9QV93-F1
#
_cell.length_a   1.000
_cell.length_b   1.000
_cell.length_c   1.000
_cell.angle_alpha   90.00
_cell.angle_beta   90.00
_cell.angle_gamma   90.00
#
_symmetry.space_group_name_H-M   'P 1'
#
loop_
_entity.id
_entity.type
_entity.pdbx_description
1 polymer ?
#
loop_
_entity_poly.entity_id
_entity_poly.type
_entity_poly.pdbx_seq_one_letter_code
_entity_poly.pdbx_strand_id
1 'polypeptide(L)'
;MDCVEYFISCEIFKEILECVQYLHESKPQIIHRDLKPENILIVKNVRNGRFLKLCDFGLATVHDKRIHDRTSQKHTPDIGDYRYVALEILAIIHGNK
;
A
#
# COMPACT_ATOMS: atom_id res chain seq x y z
N MET A 1 -22.81 -11.34 7.45
CA MET A 1 -22.48 -10.11 6.73
C MET A 1 -23.77 -9.65 6.08
N ASP A 2 -24.35 -8.55 6.57
CA ASP A 2 -25.53 -7.99 5.93
C ASP A 2 -25.14 -7.16 4.69
N CYS A 3 -26.12 -6.79 3.87
CA CYS A 3 -25.87 -6.04 2.64
C CYS A 3 -25.23 -4.66 2.91
N VAL A 4 -25.44 -4.09 4.10
CA VAL A 4 -24.91 -2.78 4.48
C VAL A 4 -23.42 -2.88 4.77
N GLU A 5 -23.01 -3.87 5.55
CA GLU A 5 -21.59 -4.16 5.82
C GLU A 5 -20.82 -4.46 4.53
N TYR A 6 -21.42 -5.23 3.61
CA TYR A 6 -20.81 -5.51 2.31
C TYR A 6 -20.60 -4.24 1.49
N PHE A 7 -21.63 -3.40 1.39
CA PHE A 7 -21.55 -2.14 0.66
C PHE A 7 -20.47 -1.21 1.22
N ILE A 8 -20.40 -1.06 2.55
CA ILE A 8 -19.38 -0.24 3.21
C ILE A 8 -17.97 -0.78 2.93
N SER A 9 -17.80 -2.10 2.90
CA SER A 9 -16.52 -2.74 2.60
C SER A 9 -16.05 -2.43 1.17
N CYS A 10 -16.96 -2.47 0.20
CA CYS A 10 -16.65 -2.09 -1.19
C CYS A 10 -16.22 -0.63 -1.31
N GLU A 11 -16.91 0.29 -0.64
CA GLU A 11 -16.56 1.72 -0.66
C GLU A 11 -15.19 1.97 -0.03
N ILE A 12 -14.89 1.33 1.10
CA ILE A 12 -13.55 1.40 1.73
C ILE A 12 -12.48 0.90 0.75
N PHE A 13 -12.73 -0.27 0.14
CA PHE A 13 -11.75 -0.87 -0.76
C PHE A 13 -11.48 0.00 -1.99
N LYS A 14 -12.53 0.64 -2.52
CA LYS A 14 -12.40 1.61 -3.60
C LYS A 14 -11.53 2.80 -3.20
N GLU A 15 -11.76 3.42 -2.04
CA GLU A 15 -10.93 4.54 -1.55
C GLU A 15 -9.45 4.12 -1.35
N ILE A 16 -9.20 2.89 -0.88
CA ILE A 16 -7.83 2.34 -0.78
C ILE A 16 -7.18 2.26 -2.16
N LEU A 17 -7.89 1.72 -3.15
CA LEU A 17 -7.38 1.58 -4.51
C LEU A 17 -7.08 2.93 -5.16
N GLU A 18 -7.94 3.93 -4.95
CA GLU A 18 -7.71 5.30 -5.43
C GLU A 18 -6.45 5.91 -4.79
N CYS A 19 -6.23 5.71 -3.49
CA CYS A 19 -5.00 6.15 -2.82
C CYS A 19 -3.76 5.46 -3.38
N VAL A 20 -3.82 4.14 -3.58
CA VAL A 20 -2.71 3.36 -4.13
C VAL A 20 -2.40 3.77 -5.57
N GLN A 21 -3.43 3.97 -6.39
CA GLN A 21 -3.29 4.46 -7.76
C GLN A 21 -2.59 5.83 -7.78
N TYR A 22 -3.01 6.76 -6.90
CA TYR A 22 -2.36 8.06 -6.79
C TYR A 22 -0.85 7.97 -6.48
N LEU A 23 -0.46 7.08 -5.56
CA LEU A 23 0.96 6.84 -5.25
C LEU A 23 1.70 6.23 -6.46
N HIS A 24 1.08 5.29 -7.16
CA HIS A 24 1.68 4.61 -8.31
C HIS A 24 1.82 5.53 -9.54
N GLU A 25 0.93 6.50 -9.71
CA GLU A 25 0.98 7.48 -10.81
C GLU A 25 1.89 8.68 -10.53
N SER A 26 2.32 8.85 -9.27
CA SER A 26 3.27 9.89 -8.90
C SER A 26 4.60 9.76 -9.66
N LYS A 27 5.32 10.88 -9.82
CA LYS A 27 6.60 10.93 -10.52
C LYS A 27 7.64 11.57 -9.62
N PRO A 28 8.60 10.81 -9.07
CA PRO A 28 8.82 9.37 -9.29
C PRO A 28 7.75 8.50 -8.60
N GLN A 29 7.56 7.27 -9.09
CA GLN A 29 6.54 6.34 -8.57
C GLN A 29 6.82 6.00 -7.11
N ILE A 30 5.79 5.99 -6.26
CA ILE A 30 5.91 5.64 -4.83
C ILE A 30 5.21 4.31 -4.59
N ILE A 31 5.88 3.38 -3.90
CA ILE A 31 5.33 2.08 -3.50
C ILE A 31 5.27 2.04 -1.97
N HIS A 32 4.08 1.89 -1.38
CA HIS A 32 3.87 1.96 0.08
C HIS A 32 4.53 0.79 0.85
N ARG A 33 4.47 -0.43 0.30
CA ARG A 33 5.01 -1.70 0.85
C ARG A 33 4.46 -2.19 2.20
N ASP A 34 3.66 -1.41 2.91
CA ASP A 34 2.99 -1.84 4.16
C ASP A 34 1.49 -1.50 4.19
N LEU A 35 0.72 -1.98 3.20
CA LEU A 35 -0.73 -1.80 3.18
C LEU A 35 -1.40 -2.80 4.11
N LYS A 36 -2.03 -2.29 5.17
CA LYS A 36 -2.75 -3.07 6.19
C LYS A 36 -3.81 -2.19 6.86
N PRO A 37 -4.84 -2.78 7.50
CA PRO A 37 -5.89 -2.02 8.19
C PRO A 37 -5.36 -0.97 9.18
N GLU A 38 -4.26 -1.26 9.87
CA GLU A 38 -3.62 -0.37 10.84
C GLU A 38 -3.07 0.91 10.21
N ASN A 39 -2.74 0.88 8.91
CA ASN A 39 -2.22 2.01 8.14
C ASN A 39 -3.31 2.74 7.34
N ILE A 40 -4.58 2.44 7.62
CA ILE A 40 -5.76 3.03 6.98
C ILE A 40 -6.50 3.88 8.02
N LEU A 41 -6.38 5.19 7.90
CA LEU A 41 -7.04 6.13 8.80
C LEU A 41 -8.40 6.53 8.26
N ILE A 42 -9.43 6.37 9.10
CA ILE A 42 -10.78 6.84 8.83
C ILE A 42 -10.96 8.20 9.47
N VAL A 43 -11.15 9.23 8.65
CA VAL A 43 -11.34 10.61 9.09
C VAL A 43 -12.79 11.03 8.88
N LYS A 44 -13.43 11.53 9.94
CA LYS A 44 -14.75 12.15 9.84
C LYS A 44 -14.60 13.59 9.36
N ASN A 45 -15.23 13.91 8.23
CA ASN A 45 -15.36 15.27 7.73
C ASN A 45 -16.80 15.76 7.94
N VAL A 46 -16.93 16.86 8.68
CA VAL A 46 -18.22 17.42 9.09
C VAL A 46 -19.06 17.91 7.90
N ARG A 47 -18.45 18.14 6.73
CA ARG A 47 -19.13 18.65 5.52
C ARG A 47 -19.38 17.59 4.45
N ASN A 48 -18.54 16.56 4.36
CA ASN A 48 -18.54 15.66 3.20
C ASN A 48 -18.63 14.17 3.59
N GLY A 49 -18.88 13.84 4.86
CA GLY A 49 -18.97 12.45 5.33
C GLY A 49 -17.65 11.89 5.85
N ARG A 50 -17.28 10.68 5.43
CA ARG A 50 -16.09 9.94 5.87
C ARG A 50 -15.06 9.92 4.74
N PHE A 51 -13.78 10.03 5.07
CA PHE A 51 -12.68 9.85 4.12
C PHE A 51 -11.62 8.92 4.67
N LEU A 52 -10.98 8.20 3.75
CA LEU A 52 -9.81 7.40 4.01
C LEU A 52 -8.52 8.19 3.77
N LYS A 53 -7.52 7.95 4.62
CA LYS A 53 -6.13 8.36 4.38
C LYS A 53 -5.19 7.20 4.63
N LEU A 54 -4.26 6.96 3.71
CA LEU A 54 -3.12 6.08 3.97
C LEU A 54 -2.10 6.79 4.87
N CYS A 55 -1.54 6.07 5.82
CA CYS A 55 -0.46 6.55 6.68
C CYS A 55 0.68 5.52 6.79
N ASP A 56 1.77 5.94 7.43
CA ASP A 56 2.97 5.14 7.67
C ASP A 56 3.74 4.75 6.40
N PHE A 57 4.50 5.71 5.89
CA PHE A 57 5.41 5.54 4.76
C PHE A 57 6.81 5.08 5.20
N GLY A 58 6.98 4.57 6.44
CA GLY A 58 8.29 4.14 6.95
C GLY A 58 8.94 3.04 6.10
N LEU A 59 8.11 2.25 5.42
CA LEU A 59 8.52 1.22 4.47
C LEU A 59 8.36 1.63 3.01
N ALA A 60 7.94 2.86 2.69
CA ALA A 60 7.75 3.24 1.30
C ALA A 60 9.06 3.29 0.51
N THR A 61 9.00 3.04 -0.79
CA THR A 61 10.16 3.20 -1.70
C THR A 61 9.77 3.98 -2.94
N VAL A 62 10.76 4.66 -3.52
CA VAL A 62 10.61 5.38 -4.78
C VAL A 62 11.16 4.52 -5.91
N HIS A 63 10.35 4.28 -6.93
CA HIS A 63 10.75 3.64 -8.16
C HIS A 63 10.92 4.70 -9.25
N ASP A 64 12.16 5.14 -9.49
CA ASP A 64 12.48 5.99 -10.63
C ASP A 64 13.06 5.13 -11.76
N LYS A 65 12.29 4.96 -12.83
CA LYS A 65 12.70 4.23 -14.04
C LYS A 65 13.95 4.83 -14.70
N ARG A 66 14.30 6.09 -14.41
CA ARG A 66 15.52 6.76 -14.92
C ARG A 66 16.79 6.43 -14.14
N ILE A 67 16.66 5.82 -12.95
CA ILE A 67 17.78 5.45 -12.06
C ILE A 67 18.15 3.96 -12.20
N HIS A 68 17.54 3.23 -13.14
CA HIS A 68 17.70 1.78 -13.27
C HIS A 68 19.09 1.30 -13.72
N ASP A 69 20.00 2.21 -14.12
CA ASP A 69 21.30 1.84 -14.71
C ASP A 69 22.49 1.80 -13.75
N ARG A 70 22.39 2.26 -12.48
CA ARG A 70 23.61 2.40 -11.62
C ARG A 70 23.62 1.64 -10.30
N THR A 71 22.51 1.08 -9.86
CA THR A 71 22.49 0.30 -8.62
C THR A 71 21.60 -0.91 -8.82
N SER A 72 22.23 -2.02 -9.18
CA SER A 72 21.65 -3.35 -9.08
C SER A 72 20.85 -3.47 -7.79
N GLN A 73 19.59 -3.87 -7.93
CA GLN A 73 18.69 -4.30 -6.88
C GLN A 73 19.39 -5.28 -5.93
N LYS A 74 19.95 -4.77 -4.84
CA LYS A 74 20.38 -5.57 -3.69
C LYS A 74 20.07 -4.77 -2.44
N HIS A 75 18.82 -4.83 -2.00
CA HIS A 75 18.40 -4.81 -0.60
C HIS A 75 16.88 -5.07 -0.54
N THR A 76 16.51 -6.31 -0.21
CA THR A 76 15.31 -6.60 0.60
C THR A 76 15.85 -7.35 1.83
N PRO A 77 15.40 -7.11 3.07
CA PRO A 77 14.01 -6.79 3.42
C PRO A 77 13.84 -5.82 4.62
N ASP A 78 13.26 -4.65 4.39
CA ASP A 78 12.27 -4.12 5.33
C ASP A 78 10.95 -4.17 4.56
N ILE A 79 10.07 -5.06 5.01
CA ILE A 79 8.85 -5.51 4.34
C ILE A 79 7.74 -5.43 5.37
N GLY A 80 6.56 -5.09 4.89
CA GLY A 80 5.39 -4.92 5.73
C GLY A 80 5.01 -6.17 6.52
N ASP A 81 3.93 -6.05 7.27
CA ASP A 81 3.41 -7.15 8.09
C ASP A 81 3.12 -8.40 7.24
N TYR A 82 3.76 -9.53 7.58
CA TYR A 82 3.73 -10.80 6.82
C TYR A 82 2.32 -11.31 6.47
N ARG A 83 1.29 -10.94 7.25
CA ARG A 83 -0.10 -11.32 6.98
C ARG A 83 -0.69 -10.66 5.74
N TYR A 84 -0.12 -9.53 5.32
CA TYR A 84 -0.61 -8.68 4.23
C TYR A 84 0.39 -8.54 3.07
N VAL A 85 1.61 -9.05 3.24
CA VAL A 85 2.63 -9.09 2.19
C VAL A 85 2.19 -10.04 1.07
N ALA A 86 2.40 -9.61 -0.18
CA ALA A 86 2.07 -10.41 -1.35
C ALA A 86 2.88 -11.73 -1.41
N LEU A 87 2.27 -12.80 -1.93
CA LEU A 87 2.83 -14.16 -1.90
C LEU A 87 4.17 -14.27 -2.62
N GLU A 88 4.35 -13.54 -3.73
CA GLU A 88 5.61 -13.49 -4.47
C GLU A 88 6.75 -12.89 -3.65
N ILE A 89 6.46 -11.92 -2.78
CA ILE A 89 7.45 -11.33 -1.86
C ILE A 89 7.78 -12.32 -0.75
N LEU A 90 6.77 -13.01 -0.20
CA LEU A 90 6.97 -14.10 0.76
C LEU A 90 7.83 -15.24 0.19
N ALA A 91 7.62 -15.61 -1.06
CA ALA A 91 8.39 -16.65 -1.75
C ALA A 91 9.86 -16.27 -1.91
N ILE A 92 10.16 -15.00 -2.23
CA ILE A 92 11.55 -14.51 -2.32
C ILE A 92 12.28 -14.62 -0.98
N ILE A 93 11.59 -14.37 0.14
CA ILE A 93 12.19 -14.45 1.48
C ILE A 93 12.49 -15.89 1.86
N HIS A 94 11.54 -16.81 1.64
CA HIS A 94 11.67 -18.19 2.09
C HIS A 94 12.42 -19.09 1.11
N GLY A 95 12.49 -18.71 -0.17
CA GLY A 95 13.18 -19.44 -1.25
C GLY A 95 14.68 -19.16 -1.35
N ASN A 96 15.23 -18.24 -0.54
CA ASN A 96 16.67 -17.98 -0.42
C ASN A 96 17.33 -18.86 0.68
N LYS A 97 16.88 -20.10 0.84
CA LYS A 97 17.53 -21.12 1.68
C LYS A 97 18.23 -22.16 0.84
#